data_AF-A0A432K0E6-F1
#
_entry.id   AF-A0A432K0E6-F1
#
_cell.length_a   1.000
_cell.length_b   1.000
_cell.length_c   1.000
_cell.angle_alpha   90.00
_cell.angle_beta   90.00
_cell.angle_gamma   90.00
#
_symmetry.space_group_name_H-M   'P 1'
#
loop_
_entity.id
_entity.type
_entity.pdbx_description
1 polymer ?
#
loop_
_entity_poly.entity_id
_entity_poly.type
_entity_poly.pdbx_seq_one_letter_code
_entity_poly.pdbx_strand_id
1 'polypeptide(L)'
;FSNKLHAFFHLFNSSIFIAILITAVLSVPMLWIKSIHPELALLFQVGSVFLLGFFSIAIFYWVANKHLMKGIKHEKYFFKTFPLFITVSMGLSLHNALAVAEGLLGFKSAFIRTPKFNISDQNKSWKDNQYIKLQFSWLSVLEIFLALYFAFAIFLGISLGDYGLIIFHLMLMLGFLMVFYHSVKPQLK
;
A
#
# COMPACT_ATOMS: atom_id res chain seq x y z
N PHE A 1 -13.67 0.07 30.35
CA PHE A 1 -12.34 -0.29 29.82
C PHE A 1 -12.41 -0.77 28.37
N SER A 2 -13.23 -1.77 28.04
CA SER A 2 -13.42 -2.28 26.66
C SER A 2 -13.59 -1.19 25.58
N ASN A 3 -14.50 -0.22 25.79
CA ASN A 3 -14.72 0.86 24.83
C ASN A 3 -13.47 1.73 24.57
N LYS A 4 -12.63 1.94 25.60
CA LYS A 4 -11.37 2.70 25.44
C LYS A 4 -10.35 1.92 24.62
N LEU A 5 -10.27 0.61 24.83
CA LEU A 5 -9.40 -0.29 24.08
C LEU A 5 -9.84 -0.40 22.62
N HIS A 6 -11.14 -0.53 22.36
CA HIS A 6 -11.68 -0.52 21.00
C HIS A 6 -11.41 0.83 20.30
N ALA A 7 -11.66 1.95 20.98
CA ALA A 7 -11.35 3.28 20.45
C ALA A 7 -9.86 3.45 20.15
N PHE A 8 -8.97 2.94 21.02
CA PHE A 8 -7.53 2.96 20.80
C PHE A 8 -7.15 2.24 19.51
N PHE A 9 -7.55 0.98 19.33
CA PHE A 9 -7.24 0.24 18.10
C PHE A 9 -7.84 0.89 16.85
N HIS A 10 -9.06 1.43 16.97
CA HIS A 10 -9.70 2.13 15.86
C HIS A 10 -8.93 3.41 15.46
N LEU A 11 -8.46 4.20 16.43
CA LEU A 11 -7.65 5.39 16.20
C LEU A 11 -6.27 5.04 15.64
N PHE A 12 -5.66 3.96 16.14
CA PHE A 12 -4.31 3.54 15.73
C PHE A 12 -4.28 2.69 14.45
N ASN A 13 -5.43 2.35 13.86
CA ASN A 13 -5.53 1.44 12.73
C ASN A 13 -4.61 1.83 11.56
N SER A 14 -4.49 3.13 11.25
CA SER A 14 -3.62 3.62 10.18
C SER A 14 -2.12 3.35 10.41
N SER A 15 -1.69 3.03 11.63
CA SER A 15 -0.31 2.64 11.92
C SER A 15 0.12 1.36 11.20
N ILE A 16 -0.84 0.57 10.68
CA ILE A 16 -0.56 -0.57 9.82
C ILE A 16 0.28 -0.19 8.59
N PHE A 17 0.12 1.03 8.06
CA PHE A 17 0.90 1.47 6.90
C PHE A 17 2.39 1.63 7.21
N ILE A 18 2.74 2.03 8.44
CA ILE A 18 4.14 2.03 8.90
C ILE A 18 4.68 0.60 8.90
N ALA A 19 3.95 -0.35 9.47
CA ALA A 19 4.36 -1.75 9.50
C ALA A 19 4.49 -2.35 8.10
N ILE A 20 3.55 -2.05 7.18
CA ILE A 20 3.62 -2.48 5.78
C ILE A 20 4.86 -1.92 5.10
N LEU A 21 5.14 -0.62 5.24
CA LEU A 21 6.30 0.01 4.59
C LEU A 21 7.63 -0.55 5.12
N ILE A 22 7.77 -0.69 6.43
CA ILE A 22 8.96 -1.28 7.05
C ILE A 22 9.15 -2.72 6.58
N THR A 23 8.08 -3.53 6.62
CA THR A 23 8.14 -4.93 6.17
C THR A 23 8.49 -5.02 4.69
N ALA A 24 7.92 -4.14 3.86
CA ALA A 24 8.22 -4.07 2.43
C ALA A 24 9.71 -3.77 2.21
N VAL A 25 10.26 -2.72 2.81
CA VAL A 25 11.68 -2.37 2.66
C VAL A 25 12.59 -3.48 3.18
N LEU A 26 12.30 -4.05 4.36
CA LEU A 26 13.11 -5.11 4.96
C LEU A 26 12.99 -6.46 4.23
N SER A 27 11.95 -6.67 3.43
CA SER A 27 11.75 -7.94 2.72
C SER A 27 12.84 -8.23 1.67
N VAL A 28 13.56 -7.21 1.18
CA VAL A 28 14.61 -7.36 0.18
C VAL A 28 15.96 -7.76 0.79
N PRO A 29 16.52 -7.07 1.80
CA PRO A 29 17.74 -7.54 2.47
C PRO A 29 17.54 -8.91 3.13
N MET A 30 16.30 -9.23 3.53
CA MET A 30 15.94 -10.56 4.02
C MET A 30 16.27 -11.68 3.01
N LEU A 31 16.11 -11.45 1.70
CA LEU A 31 16.45 -12.46 0.66
C LEU A 31 17.94 -12.82 0.70
N TRP A 32 18.82 -11.82 0.90
CA TRP A 32 20.26 -12.04 1.05
C TRP A 32 20.61 -12.76 2.34
N ILE A 33 20.04 -12.30 3.47
CA ILE A 33 20.29 -12.93 4.78
C ILE A 33 19.89 -14.40 4.73
N LYS A 34 18.71 -14.72 4.18
CA LYS A 34 18.24 -16.09 4.03
C LYS A 34 19.14 -16.93 3.12
N SER A 35 19.70 -16.34 2.06
CA SER A 35 20.62 -17.03 1.15
C SER A 35 21.99 -17.30 1.77
N ILE A 36 22.51 -16.38 2.60
CA ILE A 36 23.86 -16.48 3.20
C ILE A 36 23.83 -17.34 4.48
N HIS A 37 22.70 -17.35 5.19
CA HIS A 37 22.54 -18.03 6.49
C HIS A 37 21.49 -19.15 6.44
N PRO A 38 21.81 -20.33 5.85
CA PRO A 38 20.92 -21.49 5.83
C PRO A 38 20.48 -21.97 7.22
N GLU A 39 21.28 -21.73 8.25
CA GLU A 39 20.96 -22.05 9.65
C GLU A 39 19.69 -21.34 10.15
N LEU A 40 19.32 -20.21 9.56
CA LEU A 40 18.10 -19.46 9.88
C LEU A 40 16.87 -19.97 9.11
N ALA A 41 16.99 -21.04 8.31
CA ALA A 41 15.89 -21.54 7.48
C ALA A 41 14.62 -21.82 8.29
N LEU A 42 14.74 -22.40 9.50
CA LEU A 42 13.60 -22.65 10.37
C LEU A 42 12.90 -21.34 10.78
N LEU A 43 13.66 -20.29 11.10
CA LEU A 43 13.11 -18.99 11.46
C LEU A 43 12.31 -18.39 10.30
N PHE A 44 12.84 -18.44 9.08
CA PHE A 44 12.12 -17.96 7.89
C PHE A 44 10.91 -18.83 7.54
N GLN A 45 10.99 -20.14 7.74
CA GLN A 45 9.86 -21.06 7.54
C GLN A 45 8.73 -20.78 8.53
N VAL A 46 9.04 -20.58 9.81
CA VAL A 46 8.04 -20.16 10.80
C VAL A 46 7.48 -18.77 10.47
N GLY A 47 8.34 -17.85 10.02
CA GLY A 47 7.92 -16.52 9.56
C GLY A 47 6.92 -16.55 8.40
N SER A 48 6.97 -17.56 7.53
CA SER A 48 6.01 -17.71 6.43
C SER A 48 4.56 -17.86 6.90
N VAL A 49 4.33 -18.29 8.14
CA VAL A 49 2.99 -18.36 8.77
C VAL A 49 2.31 -16.99 8.78
N PHE A 50 3.07 -15.88 8.87
CA PHE A 50 2.50 -14.53 8.82
C PHE A 50 1.85 -14.20 7.48
N LEU A 51 2.19 -14.91 6.39
CA LEU A 51 1.48 -14.78 5.12
C LEU A 51 0.02 -15.23 5.21
N LEU A 52 -0.34 -16.06 6.21
CA LEU A 52 -1.73 -16.39 6.48
C LEU A 52 -2.57 -15.16 6.86
N GLY A 53 -1.94 -14.07 7.30
CA GLY A 53 -2.59 -12.79 7.54
C GLY A 53 -3.32 -12.24 6.30
N PHE A 54 -2.84 -12.55 5.09
CA PHE A 54 -3.54 -12.17 3.85
C PHE A 54 -4.92 -12.83 3.72
N PHE A 55 -5.09 -14.06 4.22
CA PHE A 55 -6.40 -14.72 4.22
C PHE A 55 -7.35 -14.07 5.23
N SER A 56 -6.85 -13.61 6.38
CA SER A 56 -7.68 -12.90 7.36
C SER A 56 -8.31 -11.65 6.75
N ILE A 57 -7.50 -10.81 6.08
CA ILE A 57 -8.01 -9.61 5.42
C ILE A 57 -8.90 -9.96 4.21
N ALA A 58 -8.58 -11.01 3.47
CA ALA A 58 -9.42 -11.49 2.38
C ALA A 58 -10.82 -11.93 2.87
N ILE A 59 -10.90 -12.70 3.96
CA ILE A 59 -12.16 -13.14 4.57
C ILE A 59 -12.97 -11.93 5.07
N PHE A 60 -12.31 -10.98 5.74
CA PHE A 60 -12.98 -9.76 6.20
C PHE A 60 -13.63 -9.00 5.04
N TYR A 61 -12.86 -8.72 3.98
CA TYR A 61 -13.40 -8.01 2.81
C TYR A 61 -14.39 -8.84 2.01
N TRP A 62 -14.29 -10.16 2.03
CA TRP A 62 -15.27 -11.05 1.42
C TRP A 62 -16.63 -10.91 2.10
N VAL A 63 -16.66 -11.00 3.44
CA VAL A 63 -17.89 -10.87 4.23
C VAL A 63 -18.50 -9.48 4.06
N ALA A 64 -17.67 -8.43 4.06
CA ALA A 64 -18.11 -7.07 3.81
C ALA A 64 -18.73 -6.95 2.39
N ASN A 65 -18.04 -7.45 1.36
CA ASN A 65 -18.52 -7.38 -0.02
C ASN A 65 -19.85 -8.13 -0.21
N LYS A 66 -20.00 -9.31 0.41
CA LYS A 66 -21.24 -10.09 0.41
C LYS A 66 -22.42 -9.34 1.05
N HIS A 67 -22.17 -8.53 2.08
CA HIS A 67 -23.22 -7.70 2.70
C HIS A 67 -23.61 -6.49 1.85
N LEU A 68 -22.62 -5.83 1.23
CA LEU A 68 -22.83 -4.64 0.40
C LEU A 68 -23.47 -4.97 -0.96
N MET A 69 -23.12 -6.12 -1.56
CA MET A 69 -23.60 -6.53 -2.88
C MET A 69 -24.47 -7.78 -2.77
N LYS A 70 -25.79 -7.63 -2.94
CA LYS A 70 -26.74 -8.76 -2.95
C LYS A 70 -26.71 -9.47 -4.32
N GLY A 71 -26.47 -10.78 -4.34
CA GLY A 71 -26.59 -11.66 -5.52
C GLY A 71 -25.27 -12.26 -6.06
N ILE A 72 -25.35 -13.08 -7.11
CA ILE A 72 -24.25 -13.89 -7.70
C ILE A 72 -23.07 -13.02 -8.22
N LYS A 73 -23.29 -11.70 -8.40
CA LYS A 73 -22.26 -10.77 -8.91
C LYS A 73 -21.16 -10.42 -7.89
N HIS A 74 -21.32 -10.75 -6.61
CA HIS A 74 -20.37 -10.39 -5.55
C HIS A 74 -19.01 -11.10 -5.70
N GLU A 75 -19.00 -12.40 -6.01
CA GLU A 75 -17.75 -13.18 -6.10
C GLU A 75 -16.83 -12.65 -7.20
N LYS A 76 -17.38 -12.46 -8.41
CA LYS A 76 -16.65 -11.91 -9.56
C LYS A 76 -16.13 -10.50 -9.27
N TYR A 77 -16.91 -9.69 -8.57
CA TYR A 77 -16.47 -8.37 -8.14
C TYR A 77 -15.32 -8.45 -7.14
N PHE A 78 -15.43 -9.32 -6.13
CA PHE A 78 -14.39 -9.52 -5.13
C PHE A 78 -13.06 -9.95 -5.77
N PHE A 79 -13.05 -11.03 -6.55
CA PHE A 79 -11.82 -11.53 -7.16
C PHE A 79 -11.18 -10.55 -8.15
N LYS A 80 -11.97 -9.67 -8.77
CA LYS A 80 -11.46 -8.59 -9.62
C LYS A 80 -10.87 -7.43 -8.80
N THR A 81 -11.54 -7.04 -7.72
CA THR A 81 -11.28 -5.77 -7.04
C THR A 81 -10.34 -5.93 -5.85
N PHE A 82 -10.38 -7.07 -5.16
CA PHE A 82 -9.58 -7.32 -3.96
C PHE A 82 -8.06 -7.35 -4.23
N PRO A 83 -7.55 -8.06 -5.26
CA PRO A 83 -6.11 -8.00 -5.57
C PRO A 83 -5.64 -6.58 -5.89
N LEU A 84 -6.44 -5.84 -6.67
CA LEU A 84 -6.17 -4.44 -6.98
C LEU A 84 -6.19 -3.57 -5.72
N PHE A 85 -7.17 -3.78 -4.84
CA PHE A 85 -7.30 -3.05 -3.59
C PHE A 85 -6.08 -3.23 -2.69
N ILE A 86 -5.61 -4.47 -2.47
CA ILE A 86 -4.42 -4.71 -1.64
C ILE A 86 -3.18 -4.15 -2.31
N THR A 87 -3.04 -4.32 -3.63
CA THR A 87 -1.91 -3.77 -4.41
C THR A 87 -1.83 -2.24 -4.29
N VAL A 88 -2.94 -1.53 -4.49
CA VAL A 88 -2.99 -0.07 -4.36
C VAL A 88 -2.79 0.36 -2.90
N SER A 89 -3.36 -0.37 -1.94
CA SER A 89 -3.15 -0.10 -0.51
C SER A 89 -1.67 -0.21 -0.10
N MET A 90 -0.95 -1.19 -0.66
CA MET A 90 0.50 -1.30 -0.49
C MET A 90 1.25 -0.14 -1.14
N GLY A 91 0.87 0.28 -2.34
CA GLY A 91 1.48 1.46 -3.00
C GLY A 91 1.27 2.76 -2.22
N LEU A 92 0.12 2.92 -1.56
CA LEU A 92 -0.19 4.08 -0.71
C LEU A 92 0.52 4.05 0.64
N SER A 93 1.23 2.97 0.97
CA SER A 93 1.89 2.81 2.27
C SER A 93 2.92 3.90 2.56
N LEU A 94 3.64 4.40 1.56
CA LEU A 94 4.63 5.47 1.75
C LEU A 94 3.99 6.76 2.30
N HIS A 95 2.95 7.26 1.63
CA HIS A 95 2.24 8.48 2.03
C HIS A 95 1.57 8.32 3.39
N ASN A 96 0.89 7.20 3.59
CA ASN A 96 0.17 6.94 4.82
C ASN A 96 1.12 6.71 6.00
N ALA A 97 2.23 6.00 5.81
CA ALA A 97 3.23 5.81 6.85
C ALA A 97 3.86 7.14 7.26
N LEU A 98 4.19 8.00 6.30
CA LEU A 98 4.75 9.32 6.59
C LEU A 98 3.75 10.19 7.35
N ALA A 99 2.48 10.27 6.90
CA ALA A 99 1.44 11.03 7.57
C ALA A 99 1.19 10.54 9.01
N VAL A 100 1.20 9.22 9.24
CA VAL A 100 1.06 8.66 10.59
C VAL A 100 2.29 8.96 11.43
N ALA A 101 3.51 8.81 10.88
CA ALA A 101 4.74 9.12 11.59
C ALA A 101 4.81 10.60 11.99
N GLU A 102 4.43 11.52 11.08
CA GLU A 102 4.31 12.95 11.36
C GLU A 102 3.34 13.22 12.51
N GLY A 103 2.16 12.59 12.48
CA GLY A 103 1.16 12.70 13.54
C GLY A 103 1.63 12.18 14.90
N LEU A 104 2.34 11.05 14.93
CA LEU A 104 2.87 10.45 16.16
C LEU A 104 4.05 11.25 16.74
N LEU A 105 4.90 11.82 15.90
CA LEU A 105 6.04 12.64 16.30
C LEU A 105 5.65 14.10 16.58
N GLY A 106 4.38 14.47 16.37
CA GLY A 106 3.87 15.80 16.65
C GLY A 106 4.36 16.87 15.67
N PHE A 107 4.75 16.48 14.46
CA PHE A 107 5.12 17.44 13.41
C PHE A 107 3.90 18.28 13.03
N LYS A 108 4.04 19.60 13.13
CA LYS A 108 3.01 20.54 12.72
C LYS A 108 3.04 20.69 11.20
N SER A 109 2.32 19.82 10.49
CA SER A 109 2.09 19.98 9.05
C SER A 109 0.98 21.00 8.78
N ALA A 110 1.07 21.71 7.66
CA ALA A 110 0.05 22.67 7.29
C ALA A 110 -1.26 21.93 6.97
N PHE A 111 -2.34 22.29 7.67
CA PHE A 111 -3.68 21.79 7.33
C PHE A 111 -4.20 22.50 6.07
N ILE A 112 -3.62 22.16 4.93
CA ILE A 112 -4.08 22.62 3.62
C ILE A 112 -5.42 21.94 3.38
N ARG A 113 -6.50 22.72 3.39
CA ARG A 113 -7.84 22.19 3.16
C ARG A 113 -7.87 21.55 1.78
N THR A 114 -8.42 20.35 1.70
CA THR A 114 -8.69 19.70 0.43
C THR A 114 -9.61 20.60 -0.40
N PRO A 115 -9.23 20.95 -1.64
CA PRO A 115 -10.01 21.86 -2.46
C PRO A 115 -11.35 21.24 -2.84
N LYS A 116 -12.45 21.94 -2.54
CA LYS A 116 -13.80 21.55 -2.94
C LYS A 116 -14.09 22.16 -4.30
N PHE A 117 -14.11 21.36 -5.36
CA PHE A 117 -14.12 21.86 -6.73
C PHE A 117 -15.45 22.44 -7.24
N ASN A 118 -16.56 22.33 -6.49
CA ASN A 118 -17.90 22.83 -6.85
C ASN A 118 -18.25 22.75 -8.35
N ILE A 119 -17.93 21.61 -8.98
CA ILE A 119 -18.17 21.39 -10.41
C ILE A 119 -19.64 21.02 -10.56
N SER A 120 -20.49 22.00 -10.86
CA SER A 120 -21.92 21.80 -11.12
C SER A 120 -22.23 21.49 -12.59
N ASP A 121 -21.35 21.94 -13.50
CA ASP A 121 -21.55 21.82 -14.96
C ASP A 121 -20.72 20.66 -15.52
N GLN A 122 -21.34 19.77 -16.30
CA GLN A 122 -20.69 18.62 -16.94
C GLN A 122 -19.55 19.00 -17.90
N ASN A 123 -19.48 20.26 -18.35
CA ASN A 123 -18.49 20.76 -19.31
C ASN A 123 -17.30 21.49 -18.67
N LYS A 124 -17.24 21.69 -17.35
CA LYS A 124 -16.10 22.35 -16.71
C LYS A 124 -15.02 21.33 -16.36
N SER A 125 -13.86 21.46 -17.01
CA SER A 125 -12.66 20.70 -16.67
C SER A 125 -12.16 21.12 -15.28
N TRP A 126 -12.08 20.15 -14.37
CA TRP A 126 -11.41 20.29 -13.07
C TRP A 126 -9.97 20.84 -13.16
N LYS A 127 -9.30 20.70 -14.32
CA LYS A 127 -7.87 21.02 -14.50
C LYS A 127 -7.56 22.50 -14.46
N ASP A 128 -8.52 23.36 -14.82
CA ASP A 128 -8.33 24.81 -14.86
C ASP A 128 -8.47 25.46 -13.47
N ASN A 129 -8.64 24.65 -12.42
CA ASN A 129 -8.83 25.16 -11.09
C ASN A 129 -7.50 25.58 -10.45
N GLN A 130 -7.45 26.81 -9.96
CA GLN A 130 -6.34 27.42 -9.22
C GLN A 130 -5.77 26.59 -8.05
N TYR A 131 -6.56 25.67 -7.48
CA TYR A 131 -6.12 24.78 -6.41
C TYR A 131 -5.26 23.61 -6.90
N ILE A 132 -5.22 23.35 -8.21
CA ILE A 132 -4.39 22.33 -8.85
C ILE A 132 -3.04 22.97 -9.19
N LYS A 133 -2.25 23.28 -8.16
CA LYS A 133 -0.82 23.54 -8.33
C LYS A 133 -0.09 22.20 -8.30
N LEU A 134 0.00 21.59 -9.47
CA LEU A 134 0.69 20.32 -9.70
C LEU A 134 2.20 20.54 -9.61
N GLN A 135 2.75 20.29 -8.44
CA GLN A 135 4.20 20.27 -8.24
C GLN A 135 4.67 18.84 -8.12
N PHE A 136 5.74 18.53 -8.84
CA PHE A 136 6.44 17.26 -8.71
C PHE A 136 6.94 17.12 -7.28
N SER A 137 6.36 16.18 -6.53
CA SER A 137 6.69 15.96 -5.14
C SER A 137 7.91 15.05 -5.04
N TRP A 138 8.79 15.30 -4.07
CA TRP A 138 9.85 14.37 -3.68
C TRP A 138 9.31 12.96 -3.39
N LEU A 139 8.07 12.86 -2.89
CA LEU A 139 7.41 11.58 -2.68
C LEU A 139 7.23 10.79 -3.98
N SER A 140 7.01 11.45 -5.12
CA SER A 140 6.91 10.76 -6.41
C SER A 140 8.25 10.19 -6.89
N VAL A 141 9.38 10.80 -6.51
CA VAL A 141 10.70 10.20 -6.73
C VAL A 141 10.86 8.93 -5.89
N LEU A 142 10.43 8.97 -4.64
CA LEU A 142 10.47 7.79 -3.76
C LEU A 142 9.54 6.67 -4.24
N GLU A 143 8.38 6.99 -4.80
CA GLU A 143 7.47 5.99 -5.38
C GLU A 143 8.14 5.20 -6.51
N ILE A 144 8.75 5.90 -7.49
CA ILE A 144 9.43 5.21 -8.60
C ILE A 144 10.69 4.49 -8.13
N PHE A 145 11.43 5.04 -7.17
CA PHE A 145 12.57 4.37 -6.56
C PHE A 145 12.15 3.06 -5.88
N LEU A 146 11.09 3.07 -5.08
CA LEU A 146 10.56 1.87 -4.44
C LEU A 146 10.04 0.85 -5.47
N ALA A 147 9.39 1.31 -6.55
CA ALA A 147 9.00 0.41 -7.64
C ALA A 147 10.21 -0.31 -8.25
N LEU A 148 11.29 0.41 -8.55
CA LEU A 148 12.54 -0.18 -9.06
C LEU A 148 13.21 -1.10 -8.03
N TYR A 149 13.17 -0.73 -6.75
CA TYR A 149 13.66 -1.54 -5.65
C TYR A 149 12.95 -2.90 -5.56
N PHE A 150 11.63 -2.93 -5.74
CA PHE A 150 10.87 -4.18 -5.75
C PHE A 150 10.99 -4.95 -7.07
N ALA A 151 11.21 -4.29 -8.20
CA ALA A 151 11.59 -4.97 -9.44
C ALA A 151 12.93 -5.70 -9.27
N PHE A 152 13.90 -5.07 -8.60
CA PHE A 152 15.17 -5.70 -8.22
C PHE A 152 14.95 -6.87 -7.23
N ALA A 153 14.04 -6.73 -6.27
CA ALA A 153 13.70 -7.83 -5.36
C ALA A 153 13.15 -9.06 -6.08
N ILE A 154 12.29 -8.88 -7.10
CA ILE A 154 11.79 -9.97 -7.94
C ILE A 154 12.95 -10.65 -8.68
N PHE A 155 13.84 -9.85 -9.29
CA PHE A 155 15.02 -10.38 -9.96
C PHE A 155 15.93 -11.18 -9.02
N LEU A 156 16.17 -10.67 -7.82
CA LEU A 156 16.94 -11.36 -6.77
C LEU A 156 16.26 -12.67 -6.35
N GLY A 157 14.95 -12.66 -6.09
CA GLY A 157 14.21 -13.86 -5.71
C GLY A 157 14.35 -14.97 -6.75
N ILE A 158 14.25 -14.62 -8.05
CA ILE A 158 14.45 -15.57 -9.14
C ILE A 158 15.90 -16.08 -9.18
N SER A 159 16.88 -15.18 -9.05
CA SER A 159 18.31 -15.50 -9.14
C SER A 159 18.79 -16.38 -7.97
N LEU A 160 18.21 -16.18 -6.78
CA LEU A 160 18.50 -16.97 -5.57
C LEU A 160 17.63 -18.23 -5.46
N GLY A 161 16.67 -18.43 -6.37
CA GLY A 161 15.71 -19.55 -6.31
C GLY A 161 14.69 -19.45 -5.17
N ASP A 162 14.51 -18.26 -4.58
CA ASP A 162 13.53 -17.99 -3.52
C ASP A 162 12.27 -17.32 -4.08
N TYR A 163 11.27 -18.15 -4.37
CA TYR A 163 10.00 -17.70 -4.94
C TYR A 163 8.97 -17.25 -3.91
N GLY A 164 9.28 -17.38 -2.60
CA GLY A 164 8.29 -17.25 -1.53
C GLY A 164 7.62 -15.88 -1.46
N LEU A 165 8.35 -14.80 -1.77
CA LEU A 165 7.84 -13.43 -1.71
C LEU A 165 7.60 -12.78 -3.07
N ILE A 166 7.75 -13.49 -4.19
CA ILE A 166 7.63 -12.87 -5.52
C ILE A 166 6.28 -12.21 -5.74
N ILE A 167 5.18 -12.85 -5.33
CA ILE A 167 3.84 -12.26 -5.47
C ILE A 167 3.74 -10.99 -4.61
N PHE A 168 4.30 -10.99 -3.41
CA PHE A 168 4.34 -9.83 -2.53
C PHE A 168 5.15 -8.68 -3.13
N HIS A 169 6.35 -8.94 -3.65
CA HIS A 169 7.17 -7.94 -4.34
C HIS A 169 6.52 -7.42 -5.63
N LEU A 170 5.81 -8.27 -6.37
CA LEU A 170 5.05 -7.87 -7.55
C LEU A 170 3.92 -6.91 -7.20
N MET A 171 3.17 -7.20 -6.13
CA MET A 171 2.11 -6.30 -5.63
C MET A 171 2.70 -4.96 -5.17
N LEU A 172 3.84 -4.96 -4.50
CA LEU A 172 4.52 -3.72 -4.11
C LEU A 172 4.98 -2.91 -5.33
N MET A 173 5.66 -3.56 -6.29
CA MET A 173 6.12 -2.93 -7.53
C MET A 173 4.95 -2.29 -8.29
N LEU A 174 3.88 -3.06 -8.56
CA LEU A 174 2.72 -2.57 -9.28
C LEU A 174 1.96 -1.49 -8.48
N GLY A 175 1.88 -1.64 -7.16
CA GLY A 175 1.27 -0.65 -6.28
C GLY A 175 1.97 0.70 -6.37
N PHE A 176 3.29 0.73 -6.18
CA PHE A 176 4.08 1.96 -6.26
C PHE A 176 4.07 2.56 -7.67
N LEU A 177 4.10 1.74 -8.74
CA LEU A 177 3.95 2.24 -10.12
C LEU A 177 2.58 2.88 -10.37
N MET A 178 1.50 2.29 -9.86
CA MET A 178 0.16 2.86 -10.01
C MET A 178 0.05 4.19 -9.28
N VAL A 179 0.54 4.28 -8.04
CA VAL A 179 0.52 5.53 -7.29
C VAL A 179 1.36 6.59 -8.01
N PHE A 180 2.60 6.26 -8.41
CA PHE A 180 3.46 7.15 -9.21
C PHE A 180 2.76 7.67 -10.47
N TYR A 181 2.16 6.78 -11.26
CA TYR A 181 1.45 7.14 -12.47
C TYR A 181 0.32 8.13 -12.17
N HIS A 182 -0.46 7.90 -11.11
CA HIS A 182 -1.55 8.80 -10.74
C HIS A 182 -1.06 10.12 -10.10
N SER A 183 0.09 10.13 -9.44
CA SER A 183 0.74 11.34 -8.90
C SER A 183 1.25 12.26 -10.02
N VAL A 184 1.83 11.69 -11.08
CA VAL A 184 2.51 12.43 -12.15
C VAL A 184 1.62 12.72 -13.36
N LYS A 185 0.68 11.83 -13.71
CA LYS A 185 -0.19 11.98 -14.90
C LYS A 185 -0.87 13.35 -15.01
N PRO A 186 -1.38 13.97 -13.93
CA PRO A 186 -2.02 15.27 -14.06
C PRO A 186 -1.00 16.38 -14.36
N GLN A 187 0.27 16.23 -13.96
CA GLN A 187 1.35 17.22 -14.12
C GLN A 187 1.90 17.30 -15.56
N LEU A 188 1.73 16.23 -16.35
CA LEU A 188 2.24 16.12 -17.72
C LEU A 188 1.28 16.67 -18.79
N LYS A 189 0.11 17.19 -18.40
CA LYS A 189 -0.93 17.72 -19.30
C LYS A 189 -1.19 19.18 -19.00
#